data_AF-A0A965BC49-F1
#
_entry.id   AF-A0A965BC49-F1
#
_cell.length_a   1.000
_cell.length_b   1.000
_cell.length_c   1.000
_cell.angle_alpha   90.00
_cell.angle_beta   90.00
_cell.angle_gamma   90.00
#
_symmetry.space_group_name_H-M   'P 1'
#
loop_
_entity.id
_entity.type
_entity.pdbx_description
1 polymer ?
#
loop_
_entity_poly.entity_id
_entity_poly.type
_entity_poly.pdbx_seq_one_letter_code
_entity_poly.pdbx_strand_id
1 'polypeptide(L)'
;MRKWKRVDTAEGPRFVSAMEIHEAALLRTMATSMVEMLTERQSASPSDPLEQITGIRTGHSAAPDDATMRRLLPDFVHADAAGQTGEDVSNGALRSLHEPKILDAKIAVAQR
;
A
#
# COMPACT_ATOMS: atom_id res chain seq x y z
N MET A 1 -25.30 -2.32 -2.84
CA MET A 1 -24.45 -3.51 -2.71
C MET A 1 -25.13 -4.46 -1.76
N ARG A 2 -25.27 -5.75 -2.11
CA ARG A 2 -25.90 -6.74 -1.22
C ARG A 2 -24.94 -7.15 -0.08
N LYS A 3 -25.48 -7.81 0.95
CA LYS A 3 -24.66 -8.37 2.04
C LYS A 3 -23.68 -9.41 1.48
N TRP A 4 -22.46 -9.40 1.99
CA TRP A 4 -21.46 -10.40 1.66
C TRP A 4 -21.91 -11.77 2.16
N LYS A 5 -21.81 -12.77 1.29
CA LYS A 5 -22.09 -14.18 1.60
C LYS A 5 -20.80 -14.98 1.45
N ARG A 6 -20.47 -15.78 2.47
CA ARG A 6 -19.45 -16.82 2.35
C ARG A 6 -20.01 -17.98 1.54
N VAL A 7 -19.24 -18.43 0.54
CA VAL A 7 -19.52 -19.60 -0.29
C VAL A 7 -18.29 -20.50 -0.21
N ASP A 8 -18.47 -21.71 0.31
CA ASP A 8 -17.39 -22.69 0.34
C ASP A 8 -17.25 -23.32 -1.05
N THR A 9 -16.04 -23.29 -1.61
CA THR A 9 -15.69 -23.87 -2.91
C THR A 9 -14.62 -24.95 -2.75
N ALA A 10 -14.37 -25.76 -3.78
CA ALA A 10 -13.32 -26.78 -3.75
C ALA A 10 -11.91 -26.17 -3.50
N GLU A 11 -11.71 -24.90 -3.86
CA GLU A 11 -10.46 -24.16 -3.65
C GLU A 11 -10.43 -23.39 -2.32
N GLY A 12 -11.46 -23.54 -1.48
CA GLY A 12 -11.60 -22.83 -0.21
C GLY A 12 -12.75 -21.81 -0.18
N PRO A 13 -12.90 -21.06 0.93
CA PRO A 13 -13.99 -20.11 1.10
C PRO A 13 -13.81 -18.87 0.23
N ARG A 14 -14.87 -18.48 -0.48
CA ARG A 14 -14.97 -17.23 -1.23
C ARG A 14 -16.05 -16.35 -0.63
N PHE A 15 -15.84 -15.04 -0.62
CA PHE A 15 -16.85 -14.06 -0.20
C PHE A 15 -17.41 -13.38 -1.44
N VAL A 16 -18.72 -13.48 -1.63
CA VAL A 16 -19.41 -13.00 -2.84
C VAL A 16 -20.50 -12.00 -2.44
N SER A 17 -20.67 -10.95 -3.23
CA SER A 17 -21.81 -10.03 -3.15
C SER A 17 -22.33 -9.73 -4.56
N ALA A 18 -23.60 -9.34 -4.64
CA ALA A 18 -24.17 -8.82 -5.88
C ALA A 18 -24.17 -7.29 -5.86
N MET A 19 -23.83 -6.71 -7.01
CA MET A 19 -23.65 -5.28 -7.19
C MET A 19 -24.41 -4.82 -8.43
N GLU A 20 -24.97 -3.61 -8.36
CA GLU A 20 -25.47 -2.95 -9.56
C GLU A 20 -24.30 -2.45 -10.42
N ILE A 21 -24.54 -2.26 -11.72
CA ILE A 21 -23.49 -1.88 -12.68
C ILE A 21 -22.76 -0.59 -12.24
N HIS A 22 -23.50 0.40 -11.74
CA HIS A 22 -22.95 1.68 -11.29
C HIS A 22 -22.11 1.54 -10.01
N GLU A 23 -22.48 0.65 -9.09
CA GLU A 23 -21.71 0.39 -7.87
C GLU A 23 -20.37 -0.29 -8.21
N ALA A 24 -20.42 -1.25 -9.13
CA ALA A 24 -19.21 -1.92 -9.60
C ALA A 24 -18.29 -0.94 -10.35
N ALA A 25 -18.87 -0.01 -11.11
CA ALA A 25 -18.12 1.06 -11.76
C ALA A 25 -17.43 1.98 -10.76
N LEU A 26 -18.15 2.42 -9.73
CA LEU A 26 -17.58 3.25 -8.66
C LEU A 26 -16.42 2.56 -7.96
N LEU A 27 -16.57 1.29 -7.56
CA LEU A 27 -15.47 0.55 -6.93
C LEU A 27 -14.25 0.41 -7.83
N ARG A 28 -14.44 0.15 -9.13
CA ARG A 28 -13.32 0.11 -10.08
C ARG A 28 -12.61 1.45 -10.15
N THR A 29 -13.35 2.55 -10.28
CA THR A 29 -12.76 3.89 -10.32
C THR A 29 -11.97 4.19 -9.04
N MET A 30 -12.52 3.85 -7.87
CA MET A 30 -11.81 4.03 -6.60
C MET A 30 -10.53 3.18 -6.52
N ALA A 31 -10.59 1.91 -6.94
CA ALA A 31 -9.43 1.03 -6.96
C ALA A 31 -8.35 1.54 -7.95
N THR A 32 -8.74 1.98 -9.15
CA THR A 32 -7.83 2.57 -10.14
C THR A 32 -7.13 3.81 -9.57
N SER A 33 -7.88 4.73 -8.96
CA SER A 33 -7.30 5.93 -8.34
C SER A 33 -6.30 5.58 -7.24
N MET A 34 -6.57 4.58 -6.41
CA MET A 34 -5.60 4.12 -5.40
C MET A 34 -4.33 3.55 -6.03
N VAL A 35 -4.43 2.80 -7.12
CA VAL A 35 -3.26 2.27 -7.85
C VAL A 35 -2.44 3.38 -8.47
N GLU A 36 -3.09 4.39 -9.06
CA GLU A 36 -2.43 5.57 -9.60
C GLU A 36 -1.64 6.30 -8.51
N MET A 37 -2.26 6.55 -7.35
CA MET A 37 -1.56 7.18 -6.22
C MET A 37 -0.35 6.35 -5.75
N LEU A 38 -0.47 5.01 -5.67
CA LEU A 38 0.64 4.13 -5.27
C LEU A 38 1.78 4.15 -6.31
N THR A 39 1.43 4.18 -7.59
CA THR A 39 2.38 4.23 -8.71
C THR A 39 3.09 5.57 -8.75
N GLU A 40 2.37 6.68 -8.55
CA GLU A 40 2.93 8.02 -8.44
C GLU A 40 3.95 8.09 -7.30
N ARG A 41 3.57 7.60 -6.11
CA ARG A 41 4.50 7.52 -4.97
C ARG A 41 5.72 6.65 -5.28
N GLN A 42 5.55 5.52 -5.95
CA GLN A 42 6.69 4.70 -6.35
C GLN A 42 7.63 5.48 -7.29
N SER A 43 7.08 6.16 -8.30
CA SER A 43 7.84 6.90 -9.31
C SER A 43 8.56 8.14 -8.75
N ALA A 44 8.03 8.73 -7.68
CA ALA A 44 8.62 9.89 -7.02
C ALA A 44 9.73 9.51 -6.01
N SER A 45 10.07 8.22 -5.89
CA SER A 45 11.09 7.76 -4.94
C SER A 45 12.46 8.40 -5.24
N PRO A 46 13.24 8.75 -4.20
CA PRO A 46 14.57 9.31 -4.39
C PRO A 46 15.44 8.40 -5.25
N SER A 47 16.16 8.97 -6.21
CA SER A 47 17.19 8.21 -6.95
C SER A 47 18.34 7.90 -6.01
N ASP A 48 18.69 6.61 -5.87
CA ASP A 48 19.77 6.14 -5.02
C ASP A 48 20.97 5.68 -5.86
N PRO A 49 22.08 6.43 -5.89
CA PRO A 49 23.29 6.02 -6.60
C PRO A 49 23.88 4.68 -6.12
N LEU A 50 23.60 4.29 -4.87
CA LEU A 50 24.09 3.03 -4.28
C LEU A 50 23.22 1.83 -4.69
N GLU A 51 22.03 2.04 -5.25
CA GLU A 51 21.17 0.96 -5.74
C GLU A 51 21.91 0.12 -6.80
N GLN A 52 22.65 0.76 -7.71
CA GLN A 52 23.38 0.06 -8.77
C GLN A 52 24.51 -0.82 -8.23
N ILE A 53 25.03 -0.48 -7.04
CA ILE A 53 26.15 -1.19 -6.40
C ILE A 53 25.63 -2.29 -5.49
N THR A 54 24.54 -2.04 -4.76
CA THR A 54 24.04 -2.91 -3.69
C THR A 54 22.83 -3.76 -4.12
N GLY A 55 22.12 -3.35 -5.17
CA GLY A 55 20.82 -3.91 -5.57
C GLY A 55 19.67 -3.58 -4.61
N ILE A 56 19.92 -2.75 -3.58
CA ILE A 56 18.92 -2.36 -2.59
C ILE A 56 18.27 -1.07 -3.07
N ARG A 57 16.98 -1.15 -3.40
CA ARG A 57 16.14 0.01 -3.71
C ARG A 57 15.82 0.77 -2.42
N THR A 58 16.11 2.07 -2.42
CA THR A 58 15.77 2.98 -1.32
C THR A 58 14.52 3.77 -1.69
N GLY A 59 13.50 3.70 -0.84
CA GLY A 59 12.23 4.43 -0.96
C GLY A 59 12.20 5.72 -0.15
N HIS A 60 11.00 6.28 0.00
CA HIS A 60 10.76 7.47 0.80
C HIS A 60 11.08 7.24 2.28
N SER A 61 11.79 8.18 2.91
CA SER A 61 11.90 8.24 4.37
C SER A 61 10.72 8.97 5.00
N ALA A 62 10.20 10.01 4.35
CA ALA A 62 9.06 10.78 4.83
C ALA A 62 7.73 10.02 4.69
N ALA A 63 6.82 10.27 5.63
CA ALA A 63 5.47 9.72 5.59
C ALA A 63 4.70 10.35 4.42
N PRO A 64 3.70 9.66 3.85
CA PRO A 64 2.79 10.31 2.92
C PRO A 64 2.08 11.49 3.59
N ASP A 65 2.01 12.63 2.90
CA ASP A 65 1.25 13.80 3.37
C ASP A 65 -0.26 13.54 3.32
N ASP A 66 -0.71 12.85 2.27
CA ASP A 66 -2.11 12.45 2.10
C ASP A 66 -2.54 11.39 3.13
N ALA A 67 -3.69 11.64 3.77
CA ALA A 67 -4.23 10.77 4.80
C ALA A 67 -4.72 9.42 4.26
N THR A 68 -5.15 9.35 3.00
CA THR A 68 -5.57 8.08 2.38
C THR A 68 -4.35 7.19 2.15
N MET A 69 -3.28 7.75 1.59
CA MET A 69 -2.02 7.03 1.38
C MET A 69 -1.41 6.54 2.69
N ARG A 70 -1.47 7.35 3.75
CA ARG A 70 -1.01 6.95 5.10
C ARG A 70 -1.80 5.79 5.69
N ARG A 71 -3.04 5.56 5.27
CA ARG A 71 -3.81 4.36 5.68
C ARG A 71 -3.45 3.12 4.88
N LEU A 72 -2.92 3.30 3.68
CA LEU A 72 -2.53 2.20 2.79
C LEU A 72 -1.13 1.68 3.09
N LEU A 73 -0.24 2.53 3.62
CA LEU A 73 1.15 2.21 3.95
C LEU A 73 1.34 2.18 5.47
N PRO A 74 2.09 1.21 6.01
CA PRO A 74 2.28 1.09 7.44
C PRO A 74 3.24 2.14 7.99
N ASP A 75 3.03 2.50 9.24
CA ASP A 75 4.14 2.87 10.13
C ASP A 75 4.74 1.59 10.71
N PHE A 76 6.05 1.60 10.94
CA PHE A 76 6.81 0.42 11.32
C PHE A 76 7.08 0.35 12.83
N VAL A 77 6.97 1.47 13.51
CA VAL A 77 7.02 1.56 14.97
C VAL A 77 5.60 1.41 15.53
N HIS A 78 5.46 0.61 16.58
CA HIS A 78 4.17 0.37 17.22
C HIS A 78 3.61 1.62 17.91
N ALA A 79 2.29 1.74 17.96
CA ALA A 79 1.59 2.84 18.62
C ALA A 79 1.94 2.96 20.12
N ASP A 80 2.31 1.88 20.78
CA ASP A 80 2.77 1.89 22.19
C ASP A 80 4.12 2.60 22.36
N ALA A 81 4.85 2.78 21.25
CA ALA A 81 6.06 3.57 21.16
C ALA A 81 5.85 4.95 20.51
N ALA A 82 4.59 5.33 20.27
CA ALA A 82 4.25 6.64 19.73
C ALA A 82 4.67 7.76 20.69
N GLY A 83 5.40 8.74 20.18
CA GLY A 83 5.94 9.87 20.93
C GLY A 83 7.26 9.58 21.67
N GLN A 84 7.85 8.40 21.50
CA GLN A 84 9.19 8.12 22.00
C GLN A 84 10.26 8.85 21.18
N THR A 85 11.34 9.25 21.84
CA THR A 85 12.45 9.96 21.18
C THR A 85 13.08 9.07 20.10
N GLY A 86 13.07 9.53 18.85
CA GLY A 86 13.66 8.80 17.71
C GLY A 86 12.71 7.87 16.96
N GLU A 87 11.41 7.87 17.29
CA GLU A 87 10.38 7.16 16.53
C GLU A 87 10.39 7.56 15.05
N ASP A 88 10.34 8.86 14.75
CA ASP A 88 10.29 9.37 13.37
C ASP A 88 11.52 8.94 12.55
N VAL A 89 12.69 8.90 13.20
CA VAL A 89 13.94 8.44 12.57
C VAL A 89 13.86 6.95 12.26
N SER A 90 13.35 6.16 13.20
CA SER A 90 13.19 4.71 13.05
C SER A 90 12.16 4.38 11.96
N ASN A 91 11.00 5.04 11.99
CA ASN A 91 9.98 4.92 10.95
C ASN A 91 10.53 5.32 9.58
N GLY A 92 11.28 6.42 9.50
CA GLY A 92 11.86 6.88 8.24
C GLY A 92 12.87 5.89 7.66
N ALA A 93 13.74 5.31 8.49
CA ALA A 93 14.71 4.31 8.04
C ALA A 93 14.06 3.00 7.61
N LEU A 94 13.07 2.51 8.36
CA LEU A 94 12.36 1.27 8.01
C LEU A 94 11.50 1.46 6.76
N ARG A 95 10.88 2.63 6.60
CA ARG A 95 10.11 2.98 5.40
C ARG A 95 10.99 3.01 4.16
N SER A 96 12.15 3.66 4.22
CA SER A 96 13.04 3.73 3.06
C SER A 96 13.49 2.33 2.61
N LEU A 97 13.66 1.38 3.52
CA LEU A 97 14.07 0.01 3.18
C LEU A 97 12.92 -0.89 2.71
N HIS A 98 11.73 -0.75 3.29
CA HIS A 98 10.64 -1.72 3.11
C HIS A 98 9.52 -1.24 2.18
N GLU A 99 9.27 0.08 2.12
CA GLU A 99 8.18 0.62 1.33
C GLU A 99 8.23 0.23 -0.16
N PRO A 100 9.40 0.19 -0.85
CA PRO A 100 9.45 -0.22 -2.25
C PRO A 100 8.82 -1.59 -2.50
N LYS A 101 9.09 -2.58 -1.62
CA LYS A 101 8.53 -3.93 -1.72
C LYS A 101 7.03 -3.97 -1.43
N ILE A 102 6.56 -3.12 -0.50
CA ILE A 102 5.14 -3.00 -0.16
C ILE A 102 4.37 -2.39 -1.33
N LEU A 103 4.92 -1.36 -1.97
CA LEU A 103 4.36 -0.74 -3.17
C LEU A 103 4.28 -1.75 -4.33
N ASP A 104 5.38 -2.44 -4.62
CA ASP A 104 5.42 -3.50 -5.64
C ASP A 104 4.32 -4.55 -5.41
N ALA A 105 4.20 -5.06 -4.18
CA ALA A 105 3.20 -6.07 -3.85
C ALA A 105 1.76 -5.56 -4.02
N LYS A 106 1.47 -4.31 -3.59
CA LYS A 106 0.13 -3.71 -3.71
C LYS A 106 -0.25 -3.47 -5.17
N ILE A 107 0.67 -2.91 -5.96
CA ILE A 107 0.46 -2.66 -7.40
C ILE A 107 0.24 -3.98 -8.15
N ALA A 108 1.07 -5.00 -7.87
CA ALA A 108 0.96 -6.31 -8.51
C ALA A 108 -0.31 -7.09 -8.16
N VAL A 109 -0.94 -6.84 -7.00
CA VAL A 109 -2.26 -7.42 -6.67
C VAL A 109 -3.37 -6.72 -7.41
N ALA A 110 -3.27 -5.41 -7.63
CA ALA A 110 -4.32 -4.66 -8.32
C ALA A 110 -4.37 -4.91 -9.84
N GLN A 111 -3.27 -5.40 -10.42
CA GLN A 111 -3.16 -5.75 -11.84
C GLN A 111 -3.50 -7.22 -12.13
N ARG A 112 -3.81 -8.03 -11.11
CA ARG A 112 -4.23 -9.43 -11.25
C ARG A 112 -5.73 -9.57 -11.39
#